data_AF-A0A953S2L9-F1
#
_entry.id   AF-A0A953S2L9-F1
#
_cell.length_a   1.000
_cell.length_b   1.000
_cell.length_c   1.000
_cell.angle_alpha   90.00
_cell.angle_beta   90.00
_cell.angle_gamma   90.00
#
_symmetry.space_group_name_H-M   'P 1'
#
loop_
_entity.id
_entity.type
_entity.pdbx_description
1 polymer ?
#
loop_
_entity_poly.entity_id
_entity_poly.type
_entity_poly.pdbx_seq_one_letter_code
_entity_poly.pdbx_strand_id
1 'polypeptide(L)'
;MSNETAVHTERSPQAVHTERSPQAVIANITEQSYLAHRTYGTFQIAGRAAGKEYALTRVTPRTAVMDYGDKRTLPLAITAREIAEDLCREVNSDAGEHSYLGVFVCAGDIPGEDELRSAQARLTEFYRALVAAADREWERSHSFLFIHDLQRRAAANLGLDKEWHYQARETAECPGCGERVKPGVAVCKSCGAILDREKALALGLVQAPSASPSHAERPAAPRRA
;
A
#
# COMPACT_ATOMS: atom_id res chain seq x y z
N MET A 1 50.12 44.14 -50.28
CA MET A 1 50.82 44.42 -49.01
C MET A 1 49.78 44.32 -47.90
N SER A 2 50.14 43.71 -46.76
CA SER A 2 49.25 43.37 -45.63
C SER A 2 48.22 42.25 -45.99
N ASN A 3 47.89 41.25 -45.13
CA ASN A 3 47.53 41.22 -43.70
C ASN A 3 46.19 41.96 -43.44
N GLU A 4 45.23 41.51 -42.61
CA GLU A 4 45.11 40.35 -41.69
C GLU A 4 43.64 40.22 -41.19
N THR A 5 43.13 39.24 -40.40
CA THR A 5 43.60 37.95 -39.80
C THR A 5 42.43 36.93 -39.84
N ALA A 6 42.63 35.64 -39.57
CA ALA A 6 41.55 34.64 -39.41
C ALA A 6 41.03 34.55 -37.96
N VAL A 7 39.72 34.31 -37.76
CA VAL A 7 39.12 33.96 -36.46
C VAL A 7 38.11 32.82 -36.62
N HIS A 8 38.52 31.61 -36.23
CA HIS A 8 37.56 30.52 -35.96
C HIS A 8 36.88 30.78 -34.62
N THR A 9 35.57 31.03 -34.62
CA THR A 9 34.79 31.11 -33.37
C THR A 9 34.37 29.70 -32.94
N GLU A 10 35.16 29.08 -32.08
CA GLU A 10 34.78 27.81 -31.44
C GLU A 10 33.55 28.01 -30.56
N ARG A 11 32.44 27.33 -30.88
CA ARG A 11 31.27 27.28 -30.00
C ARG A 11 31.54 26.29 -28.87
N SER A 12 31.98 26.78 -27.72
CA SER A 12 31.94 26.00 -26.48
C SER A 12 30.49 25.55 -26.21
N PRO A 13 30.22 24.25 -25.98
CA PRO A 13 28.92 23.81 -25.51
C PRO A 13 28.70 24.35 -24.09
N GLN A 14 27.65 25.16 -23.91
CA GLN A 14 27.29 25.66 -22.58
C GLN A 14 26.87 24.48 -21.71
N ALA A 15 27.62 24.23 -20.63
CA ALA A 15 27.20 23.27 -19.61
C ALA A 15 25.91 23.81 -18.95
N VAL A 16 24.80 23.09 -19.15
CA VAL A 16 23.54 23.41 -18.47
C VAL A 16 23.74 23.10 -16.99
N HIS A 17 24.02 24.14 -16.20
CA HIS A 17 24.07 24.08 -14.76
C HIS A 17 22.65 23.97 -14.18
N THR A 18 22.01 22.81 -14.40
CA THR A 18 20.84 22.40 -13.60
C THR A 18 21.23 22.47 -12.14
N GLU A 19 20.48 23.23 -11.34
CA GLU A 19 20.80 23.49 -9.95
C GLU A 19 20.90 22.17 -9.17
N ARG A 20 22.12 21.86 -8.71
CA ARG A 20 22.40 20.61 -7.99
C ARG A 20 21.83 20.69 -6.58
N SER A 21 20.55 20.40 -6.44
CA SER A 21 19.95 20.14 -5.12
C SER A 21 20.80 19.08 -4.40
N PRO A 22 21.27 19.35 -3.16
CA PRO A 22 22.12 18.43 -2.42
C PRO A 22 21.37 17.19 -1.92
N GLN A 23 20.04 17.16 -2.06
CA GLN A 23 19.19 16.02 -1.76
C GLN A 23 18.08 15.85 -2.82
N ALA A 24 17.55 14.64 -2.92
CA ALA A 24 16.30 14.33 -3.60
C ALA A 24 15.43 13.47 -2.67
N VAL A 25 14.11 13.51 -2.87
CA VAL A 25 13.16 12.79 -1.99
C VAL A 25 12.34 11.80 -2.80
N ILE A 26 12.46 10.51 -2.47
CA ILE A 26 11.55 9.48 -2.95
C ILE A 26 10.31 9.48 -2.05
N ALA A 27 9.12 9.54 -2.64
CA ALA A 27 7.87 9.22 -2.00
C ALA A 27 7.42 7.79 -2.35
N ASN A 28 6.79 7.12 -1.39
CA ASN A 28 6.17 5.80 -1.55
C ASN A 28 4.75 5.84 -1.01
N ILE A 29 3.75 5.65 -1.89
CA ILE A 29 2.32 5.64 -1.53
C ILE A 29 1.79 4.24 -1.17
N THR A 30 2.67 3.24 -1.02
CA THR A 30 2.32 1.89 -0.56
C THR A 30 2.88 1.60 0.83
N GLU A 31 2.32 0.60 1.51
CA GLU A 31 2.80 0.12 2.81
C GLU A 31 4.02 -0.81 2.67
N GLN A 32 4.34 -1.28 1.46
CA GLN A 32 5.52 -2.11 1.23
C GLN A 32 6.79 -1.25 1.30
N SER A 33 7.77 -1.71 2.06
CA SER A 33 9.15 -1.19 2.00
C SER A 33 9.96 -1.98 0.98
N TYR A 34 10.90 -1.32 0.32
CA TYR A 34 11.77 -1.90 -0.71
C TYR A 34 13.24 -1.77 -0.33
N LEU A 35 14.04 -2.79 -0.65
CA LEU A 35 15.49 -2.79 -0.46
C LEU A 35 16.15 -2.90 -1.84
N ALA A 36 16.83 -1.84 -2.25
CA ALA A 36 17.47 -1.76 -3.56
C ALA A 36 19.00 -1.80 -3.41
N HIS A 37 19.65 -2.67 -4.18
CA HIS A 37 21.10 -2.86 -4.17
C HIS A 37 21.68 -2.35 -5.50
N ARG A 38 22.45 -1.26 -5.47
CA ARG A 38 23.07 -0.66 -6.65
C ARG A 38 24.59 -0.56 -6.48
N THR A 39 25.32 -0.31 -7.57
CA THR A 39 26.80 -0.19 -7.55
C THR A 39 27.30 0.93 -6.64
N TYR A 40 26.51 1.99 -6.48
CA TYR A 40 26.73 3.09 -5.54
C TYR A 40 26.12 2.83 -4.14
N GLY A 41 25.76 1.59 -3.82
CA GLY A 41 25.39 1.09 -2.49
C GLY A 41 23.93 0.65 -2.33
N THR A 42 23.59 0.21 -1.11
CA THR A 42 22.23 -0.23 -0.72
C THR A 42 21.37 0.95 -0.25
N PHE A 43 20.07 0.89 -0.53
CA PHE A 43 19.05 1.86 -0.11
C PHE A 43 17.79 1.14 0.37
N GLN A 44 17.23 1.57 1.50
CA GLN A 44 15.91 1.15 1.97
C GLN A 44 14.91 2.27 1.68
N ILE A 45 13.92 2.00 0.84
CA ILE A 45 12.79 2.89 0.58
C ILE A 45 11.67 2.46 1.53
N ALA A 46 11.32 3.33 2.48
CA ALA A 46 10.29 3.04 3.48
C ALA A 46 8.90 2.96 2.84
N GLY A 47 8.06 2.04 3.34
CA GLY A 47 6.62 2.03 3.12
C GLY A 47 5.91 3.02 4.05
N ARG A 48 4.73 3.52 3.63
CA ARG A 48 3.88 4.38 4.46
C ARG A 48 3.41 3.63 5.71
N ALA A 49 3.36 4.31 6.84
CA ALA A 49 2.71 3.78 8.04
C ALA A 49 1.18 3.75 7.85
N ALA A 50 0.49 2.86 8.55
CA ALA A 50 -0.97 2.77 8.52
C ALA A 50 -1.60 4.15 8.83
N GLY A 51 -2.55 4.57 7.98
CA GLY A 51 -3.20 5.89 8.09
C GLY A 51 -2.34 7.10 7.66
N LYS A 52 -1.16 6.89 7.04
CA LYS A 52 -0.41 7.93 6.32
C LYS A 52 -0.57 7.76 4.81
N GLU A 53 -0.55 8.85 4.06
CA GLU A 53 -0.68 8.82 2.60
C GLU A 53 0.59 8.32 1.90
N TYR A 54 1.76 8.69 2.43
CA TYR A 54 3.07 8.32 1.89
C TYR A 54 4.13 8.18 2.98
N ALA A 55 5.21 7.48 2.66
CA ALA A 55 6.51 7.63 3.33
C ALA A 55 7.50 8.39 2.44
N LEU A 56 8.49 9.03 3.06
CA LEU A 56 9.57 9.75 2.38
C LEU A 56 10.92 9.09 2.66
N THR A 57 11.76 8.99 1.63
CA THR A 57 13.14 8.52 1.73
C THR A 57 14.08 9.56 1.11
N ARG A 58 14.93 10.17 1.93
CA ARG A 58 15.90 11.18 1.49
C ARG A 58 17.14 10.53 0.88
N VAL A 59 17.52 10.99 -0.29
CA VAL A 59 18.67 10.53 -1.07
C VAL A 59 19.71 11.65 -1.11
N THR A 60 20.98 11.30 -0.91
CA THR A 60 22.14 12.20 -1.05
C THR A 60 22.96 11.81 -2.29
N PRO A 61 23.73 12.72 -2.90
CA PRO A 61 24.68 12.35 -3.95
C PRO A 61 25.72 11.35 -3.43
N ARG A 62 26.32 10.57 -4.34
CA ARG A 62 27.42 9.65 -4.04
C ARG A 62 28.45 9.66 -5.17
N THR A 63 29.70 9.40 -4.84
CA THR A 63 30.78 9.23 -5.82
C THR A 63 30.97 7.74 -6.08
N ALA A 64 30.69 7.29 -7.29
CA ALA A 64 31.11 5.98 -7.77
C ALA A 64 32.56 6.05 -8.27
N VAL A 65 33.24 4.89 -8.32
CA VAL A 65 34.58 4.78 -8.90
C VAL A 65 34.49 3.87 -10.11
N MET A 66 34.89 4.38 -11.27
CA MET A 66 34.97 3.61 -12.52
C MET A 66 36.44 3.28 -12.81
N ASP A 67 36.78 2.00 -12.78
CA ASP A 67 38.12 1.49 -13.08
C ASP A 67 38.24 1.16 -14.58
N TYR A 68 39.27 1.71 -15.22
CA TYR A 68 39.59 1.50 -16.64
C TYR A 68 40.75 0.51 -16.85
N GLY A 69 41.25 -0.12 -15.78
CA GLY A 69 42.52 -0.85 -15.81
C GLY A 69 43.73 0.08 -15.67
N ASP A 70 44.93 -0.49 -15.68
CA ASP A 70 46.21 0.24 -15.51
C ASP A 70 46.26 1.22 -14.31
N LYS A 71 45.51 0.90 -13.24
CA LYS A 71 45.30 1.73 -12.03
C LYS A 71 44.61 3.08 -12.30
N ARG A 72 43.93 3.24 -13.44
CA ARG A 72 43.22 4.45 -13.85
C ARG A 72 41.77 4.40 -13.37
N THR A 73 41.56 4.92 -12.16
CA THR A 73 40.21 5.12 -11.61
C THR A 73 39.73 6.54 -11.90
N LEU A 74 38.50 6.68 -12.40
CA LEU A 74 37.82 7.97 -12.52
C LEU A 74 36.68 8.06 -11.48
N PRO A 75 36.65 9.11 -10.63
CA PRO A 75 35.53 9.36 -9.73
C PRO A 75 34.34 9.91 -10.51
N LEU A 76 33.24 9.16 -10.56
CA LEU A 76 31.98 9.57 -11.18
C LEU A 76 31.05 10.12 -10.08
N ALA A 77 30.83 11.43 -10.07
CA ALA A 77 29.88 12.06 -9.15
C ALA A 77 28.44 11.85 -9.65
N ILE A 78 27.65 11.07 -8.93
CA ILE A 78 26.24 10.81 -9.21
C ILE A 78 25.38 11.70 -8.28
N THR A 79 24.47 12.47 -8.86
CA THR A 79 23.60 13.36 -8.09
C THR A 79 22.54 12.59 -7.29
N ALA A 80 21.99 13.23 -6.26
CA ALA A 80 20.88 12.66 -5.50
C ALA A 80 19.65 12.36 -6.40
N ARG A 81 19.40 13.19 -7.41
CA ARG A 81 18.26 13.05 -8.32
C ARG A 81 18.42 11.84 -9.25
N GLU A 82 19.59 11.67 -9.86
CA GLU A 82 19.90 10.49 -10.70
C GLU A 82 19.78 9.19 -9.89
N ILE A 83 20.32 9.17 -8.67
CA ILE A 83 20.18 8.02 -7.75
C ILE A 83 18.70 7.76 -7.45
N ALA A 84 17.94 8.79 -7.07
CA ALA A 84 16.53 8.61 -6.71
C ALA A 84 15.68 8.11 -7.89
N GLU A 85 15.95 8.57 -9.10
CA GLU A 85 15.26 8.14 -10.33
C GLU A 85 15.62 6.70 -10.72
N ASP A 86 16.88 6.33 -10.59
CA ASP A 86 17.36 4.97 -10.84
C ASP A 86 16.75 3.96 -9.84
N LEU A 87 16.72 4.31 -8.55
CA LEU A 87 16.05 3.54 -7.51
C LEU A 87 14.54 3.42 -7.74
N CYS A 88 13.87 4.50 -8.16
CA CYS A 88 12.45 4.46 -8.50
C CYS A 88 12.17 3.67 -9.77
N ARG A 89 13.09 3.64 -10.75
CA ARG A 89 12.98 2.80 -11.95
C ARG A 89 13.11 1.32 -11.60
N GLU A 90 14.11 0.97 -10.80
CA GLU A 90 14.35 -0.40 -10.34
C GLU A 90 13.11 -0.97 -9.64
N VAL A 91 12.65 -0.29 -8.57
CA VAL A 91 11.51 -0.76 -7.76
C VAL A 91 10.21 -0.81 -8.56
N ASN A 92 9.95 0.17 -9.43
CA ASN A 92 8.76 0.12 -10.29
C ASN A 92 8.84 -0.91 -11.43
N SER A 93 9.98 -1.59 -11.64
CA SER A 93 10.13 -2.64 -12.66
C SER A 93 10.16 -4.06 -12.08
N ASP A 94 10.31 -4.20 -10.75
CA ASP A 94 10.41 -5.47 -10.02
C ASP A 94 9.19 -6.39 -10.25
N ALA A 95 8.01 -5.81 -10.50
CA ALA A 95 6.78 -6.54 -10.80
C ALA A 95 6.50 -6.73 -12.31
N GLY A 96 7.52 -6.58 -13.17
CA GLY A 96 7.46 -6.85 -14.60
C GLY A 96 7.22 -5.63 -15.49
N GLU A 97 7.00 -5.88 -16.78
CA GLU A 97 6.82 -4.82 -17.79
C GLU A 97 5.57 -3.96 -17.50
N HIS A 98 5.71 -2.65 -17.71
CA HIS A 98 4.72 -1.61 -17.39
C HIS A 98 4.24 -1.58 -15.93
N SER A 99 4.91 -2.26 -15.00
CA SER A 99 4.53 -2.23 -13.59
C SER A 99 4.77 -0.87 -12.92
N TYR A 100 4.08 -0.65 -11.80
CA TYR A 100 4.23 0.56 -10.99
C TYR A 100 3.88 0.27 -9.54
N LEU A 101 4.89 0.27 -8.67
CA LEU A 101 4.78 -0.07 -7.25
C LEU A 101 4.59 1.15 -6.34
N GLY A 102 4.14 2.28 -6.90
CA GLY A 102 3.76 3.46 -6.10
C GLY A 102 4.94 4.25 -5.53
N VAL A 103 6.15 4.07 -6.08
CA VAL A 103 7.30 4.92 -5.73
C VAL A 103 7.58 5.96 -6.82
N PHE A 104 7.95 7.18 -6.43
CA PHE A 104 8.35 8.25 -7.35
C PHE A 104 9.28 9.25 -6.67
N VAL A 105 9.99 10.07 -7.46
CA VAL A 105 10.86 11.14 -6.93
C VAL A 105 10.15 12.48 -7.01
N CYS A 106 9.92 13.08 -5.85
CA CYS A 106 9.21 14.36 -5.70
C CYS A 106 9.96 15.50 -6.41
N ALA A 107 9.22 16.53 -6.83
CA ALA A 107 9.80 17.79 -7.31
C ALA A 107 10.48 18.61 -6.18
N GLY A 108 10.04 18.45 -4.93
CA GLY A 108 10.59 19.14 -3.75
C GLY A 108 10.86 18.22 -2.56
N ASP A 109 10.93 18.80 -1.35
CA ASP A 109 11.13 18.07 -0.09
C ASP A 109 9.95 17.16 0.34
N ILE A 110 8.76 17.42 -0.22
CA ILE A 110 7.48 16.79 0.06
C ILE A 110 6.74 16.67 -1.30
N PRO A 111 6.02 15.57 -1.58
CA PRO A 111 5.26 15.43 -2.81
C PRO A 111 4.07 16.39 -2.86
N GLY A 112 3.82 17.01 -4.02
CA GLY A 112 2.63 17.84 -4.25
C GLY A 112 1.36 17.03 -4.48
N GLU A 113 0.19 17.65 -4.30
CA GLU A 113 -1.12 17.00 -4.50
C GLU A 113 -1.27 16.37 -5.90
N ASP A 114 -0.81 17.05 -6.95
CA ASP A 114 -0.86 16.54 -8.32
C ASP A 114 0.10 15.36 -8.54
N GLU A 115 1.25 15.34 -7.85
CA GLU A 115 2.18 14.19 -7.87
C GLU A 115 1.54 12.97 -7.20
N LEU A 116 0.95 13.16 -6.01
CA LEU A 116 0.20 12.12 -5.29
C LEU A 116 -0.99 11.60 -6.09
N ARG A 117 -1.78 12.50 -6.71
CA ARG A 117 -2.93 12.13 -7.55
C ARG A 117 -2.48 11.33 -8.79
N SER A 118 -1.39 11.75 -9.43
CA SER A 118 -0.80 11.06 -10.58
C SER A 118 -0.25 9.68 -10.21
N ALA A 119 0.49 9.57 -9.10
CA ALA A 119 0.99 8.31 -8.57
C ALA A 119 -0.16 7.35 -8.21
N GLN A 120 -1.19 7.84 -7.51
CA GLN A 120 -2.34 7.04 -7.12
C GLN A 120 -3.12 6.54 -8.35
N ALA A 121 -3.31 7.38 -9.38
CA ALA A 121 -3.96 6.97 -10.62
C ALA A 121 -3.18 5.85 -11.33
N ARG A 122 -1.86 5.98 -11.45
CA ARG A 122 -0.98 4.95 -12.04
C ARG A 122 -1.00 3.64 -11.24
N LEU A 123 -0.97 3.72 -9.91
CA LEU A 123 -1.01 2.55 -9.03
C LEU A 123 -2.37 1.83 -9.13
N THR A 124 -3.47 2.59 -9.13
CA THR A 124 -4.82 2.06 -9.32
C THR A 124 -4.97 1.34 -10.66
N GLU A 125 -4.39 1.87 -11.74
CA GLU A 125 -4.45 1.22 -13.06
C GLU A 125 -3.60 -0.06 -13.13
N PHE A 126 -2.39 -0.04 -12.57
CA PHE A 126 -1.57 -1.26 -12.44
C PHE A 126 -2.28 -2.34 -11.59
N TYR A 127 -2.93 -1.94 -10.50
CA TYR A 127 -3.71 -2.86 -9.66
C TYR A 127 -4.93 -3.43 -10.40
N ARG A 128 -5.62 -2.66 -11.27
CA ARG A 128 -6.68 -3.20 -12.13
C ARG A 128 -6.15 -4.25 -13.10
N ALA A 129 -4.99 -4.00 -13.73
CA ALA A 129 -4.36 -4.96 -14.63
C ALA A 129 -3.98 -6.28 -13.92
N LEU A 130 -3.45 -6.19 -12.69
CA LEU A 130 -3.14 -7.36 -11.85
C LEU A 130 -4.38 -8.17 -11.47
N VAL A 131 -5.47 -7.49 -11.06
CA VAL A 131 -6.76 -8.15 -10.74
C VAL A 131 -7.35 -8.81 -11.99
N ALA A 132 -7.35 -8.16 -13.15
CA ALA A 132 -7.82 -8.74 -14.40
C ALA A 132 -6.96 -9.93 -14.87
N ALA A 133 -5.66 -9.96 -14.54
CA ALA A 133 -4.81 -11.13 -14.77
C ALA A 133 -5.15 -12.28 -13.82
N ALA A 134 -5.45 -12.00 -12.55
CA ALA A 134 -5.88 -13.00 -11.57
C ALA A 134 -7.26 -13.59 -11.89
N ASP A 135 -8.21 -12.76 -12.36
CA ASP A 135 -9.53 -13.21 -12.79
C ASP A 135 -9.45 -14.23 -13.93
N ARG A 136 -8.68 -13.93 -14.99
CA ARG A 136 -8.46 -14.88 -16.12
C ARG A 136 -7.79 -16.18 -15.68
N GLU A 137 -6.87 -16.11 -14.72
CA GLU A 137 -6.19 -17.30 -14.20
C GLU A 137 -7.09 -18.13 -13.27
N TRP A 138 -7.99 -17.48 -12.54
CA TRP A 138 -9.06 -18.16 -11.79
C TRP A 138 -10.04 -18.85 -12.72
N GLU A 139 -10.56 -18.16 -13.74
CA GLU A 139 -11.45 -18.74 -14.77
C GLU A 139 -10.83 -20.00 -15.41
N ARG A 140 -9.52 -19.96 -15.69
CA ARG A 140 -8.76 -21.05 -16.33
C ARG A 140 -8.47 -22.24 -15.41
N SER A 141 -8.25 -22.02 -14.12
CA SER A 141 -7.65 -23.03 -13.22
C SER A 141 -8.45 -23.34 -11.95
N HIS A 142 -9.28 -22.41 -11.48
CA HIS A 142 -9.93 -22.39 -10.16
C HIS A 142 -8.95 -22.76 -9.01
N SER A 143 -7.67 -22.39 -9.16
CA SER A 143 -6.59 -22.75 -8.24
C SER A 143 -5.95 -21.52 -7.61
N PHE A 144 -6.02 -21.45 -6.28
CA PHE A 144 -5.39 -20.37 -5.51
C PHE A 144 -3.86 -20.31 -5.67
N LEU A 145 -3.22 -21.40 -6.12
CA LEU A 145 -1.76 -21.50 -6.27
C LEU A 145 -1.19 -20.65 -7.40
N PHE A 146 -1.98 -20.32 -8.43
CA PHE A 146 -1.56 -19.47 -9.54
C PHE A 146 -1.88 -17.97 -9.33
N ILE A 147 -2.41 -17.61 -8.15
CA ILE A 147 -2.84 -16.25 -7.81
C ILE A 147 -1.87 -15.66 -6.77
N HIS A 148 -0.97 -14.80 -7.24
CA HIS A 148 0.16 -14.24 -6.49
C HIS A 148 -0.25 -13.18 -5.47
N ASP A 149 0.55 -13.02 -4.41
CA ASP A 149 0.31 -12.06 -3.32
C ASP A 149 0.18 -10.61 -3.77
N LEU A 150 0.86 -10.21 -4.84
CA LEU A 150 0.72 -8.86 -5.40
C LEU A 150 -0.68 -8.64 -6.02
N GLN A 151 -1.28 -9.67 -6.63
CA GLN A 151 -2.65 -9.61 -7.16
C GLN A 151 -3.68 -9.60 -6.03
N ARG A 152 -3.44 -10.37 -4.95
CA ARG A 152 -4.24 -10.33 -3.71
C ARG A 152 -4.21 -8.94 -3.08
N ARG A 153 -3.02 -8.34 -2.96
CA ARG A 153 -2.83 -6.99 -2.44
C ARG A 153 -3.48 -5.92 -3.33
N ALA A 154 -3.44 -6.08 -4.65
CA ALA A 154 -4.14 -5.22 -5.59
C ALA A 154 -5.67 -5.28 -5.36
N ALA A 155 -6.26 -6.47 -5.24
CA ALA A 155 -7.68 -6.63 -4.92
C ALA A 155 -8.04 -5.99 -3.56
N ALA A 156 -7.20 -6.15 -2.52
CA ALA A 156 -7.39 -5.50 -1.22
C ALA A 156 -7.35 -3.97 -1.30
N ASN A 157 -6.39 -3.40 -2.03
CA ASN A 157 -6.28 -1.93 -2.20
C ASN A 157 -7.41 -1.35 -3.07
N LEU A 158 -8.00 -2.14 -3.96
CA LEU A 158 -9.18 -1.76 -4.74
C LEU A 158 -10.51 -2.06 -4.01
N GLY A 159 -10.48 -2.62 -2.80
CA GLY A 159 -11.67 -2.94 -2.00
C GLY A 159 -12.53 -4.08 -2.57
N LEU A 160 -11.94 -5.00 -3.34
CA LEU A 160 -12.66 -6.03 -4.10
C LEU A 160 -12.77 -7.35 -3.32
N ASP A 161 -14.00 -7.74 -2.97
CA ASP A 161 -14.34 -9.10 -2.53
C ASP A 161 -14.37 -10.01 -3.78
N LYS A 162 -13.46 -10.98 -3.84
CA LYS A 162 -13.25 -11.89 -4.97
C LYS A 162 -13.04 -13.30 -4.42
N GLU A 163 -13.58 -14.32 -5.07
CA GLU A 163 -13.50 -15.71 -4.60
C GLU A 163 -12.05 -16.19 -4.39
N TRP A 164 -11.17 -15.92 -5.36
CA TRP A 164 -9.74 -16.21 -5.26
C TRP A 164 -9.01 -15.36 -4.20
N HIS A 165 -9.54 -14.19 -3.85
CA HIS A 165 -9.05 -13.29 -2.80
C HIS A 165 -9.60 -13.72 -1.44
N TYR A 166 -9.43 -14.99 -1.08
CA TYR A 166 -9.83 -15.52 0.22
C TYR A 166 -9.15 -14.74 1.36
N GLN A 167 -9.89 -13.83 1.98
CA GLN A 167 -9.53 -13.24 3.26
C GLN A 167 -10.06 -14.15 4.36
N ALA A 168 -9.17 -14.55 5.29
CA ALA A 168 -9.55 -15.31 6.47
C ALA A 168 -10.37 -14.43 7.42
N ARG A 169 -11.69 -14.34 7.17
CA ARG A 169 -12.61 -13.54 7.99
C ARG A 169 -12.58 -14.06 9.43
N GLU A 170 -12.30 -13.17 10.37
CA GLU A 170 -12.27 -13.50 11.79
C GLU A 170 -13.58 -14.21 12.20
N THR A 171 -13.46 -15.28 12.98
CA THR A 171 -14.60 -16.01 13.53
C THR A 171 -14.52 -15.95 15.04
N ALA A 172 -15.62 -15.55 15.67
CA ALA A 172 -15.75 -15.59 17.11
C ALA A 172 -16.09 -17.02 17.55
N GLU A 173 -15.72 -17.39 18.77
CA GLU A 173 -16.15 -18.67 19.35
C GLU A 173 -17.49 -18.48 20.07
N CYS A 174 -18.42 -19.41 19.88
CA CYS A 174 -19.73 -19.34 20.48
C CYS A 174 -19.64 -19.57 22.01
N PRO A 175 -20.03 -18.62 22.87
CA PRO A 175 -19.91 -18.75 24.32
C PRO A 175 -20.75 -19.90 24.92
N GLY A 176 -21.74 -20.42 24.17
CA GLY A 176 -22.52 -21.59 24.57
C GLY A 176 -21.98 -22.96 24.13
N CYS A 177 -20.99 -23.05 23.23
CA CYS A 177 -20.49 -24.37 22.75
C CYS A 177 -19.07 -24.39 22.10
N GLY A 178 -18.34 -23.28 22.06
CA GLY A 178 -17.01 -23.19 21.43
C GLY A 178 -17.00 -23.16 19.90
N GLU A 179 -18.11 -23.49 19.22
CA GLU A 179 -18.17 -23.50 17.75
C GLU A 179 -17.80 -22.13 17.15
N ARG A 180 -16.98 -22.15 16.09
CA ARG A 180 -16.63 -20.94 15.33
C ARG A 180 -17.82 -20.39 14.55
N VAL A 181 -18.25 -19.19 14.92
CA VAL A 181 -19.37 -18.45 14.33
C VAL A 181 -18.86 -17.19 13.62
N LYS A 182 -19.55 -16.80 12.55
CA LYS A 182 -19.29 -15.51 11.90
C LYS A 182 -19.72 -14.36 12.84
N PRO A 183 -18.95 -13.26 12.94
CA PRO A 183 -19.35 -12.09 13.72
C PRO A 183 -20.73 -11.58 13.31
N GLY A 184 -21.55 -11.16 14.28
CA GLY A 184 -22.90 -10.63 14.04
C GLY A 184 -23.94 -11.66 13.59
N VAL A 185 -23.73 -12.97 13.83
CA VAL A 185 -24.79 -13.98 13.76
C VAL A 185 -25.71 -13.86 14.97
N ALA A 186 -27.04 -13.90 14.77
CA ALA A 186 -28.01 -13.71 15.86
C ALA A 186 -28.12 -14.91 16.83
N VAL A 187 -28.09 -16.14 16.29
CA VAL A 187 -28.27 -17.39 17.03
C VAL A 187 -27.29 -18.44 16.51
N CYS A 188 -26.63 -19.17 17.40
CA CYS A 188 -25.66 -20.20 17.03
C CYS A 188 -26.34 -21.40 16.35
N LYS A 189 -25.88 -21.75 15.14
CA LYS A 189 -26.33 -22.91 14.34
C LYS A 189 -26.25 -24.26 15.09
N SER A 190 -25.30 -24.41 16.02
CA SER A 190 -24.94 -25.72 16.61
C SER A 190 -25.59 -25.98 17.96
N CYS A 191 -25.89 -24.94 18.74
CA CYS A 191 -26.44 -25.07 20.10
C CYS A 191 -27.65 -24.18 20.39
N GLY A 192 -28.11 -23.36 19.43
CA GLY A 192 -29.26 -22.46 19.62
C GLY A 192 -29.01 -21.28 20.57
N ALA A 193 -27.79 -21.08 21.08
CA ALA A 193 -27.46 -19.94 21.94
C ALA A 193 -27.69 -18.61 21.20
N ILE A 194 -28.44 -17.69 21.81
CA ILE A 194 -28.65 -16.33 21.32
C ILE A 194 -27.36 -15.55 21.55
N LEU A 195 -26.76 -15.06 20.46
CA LEU A 195 -25.47 -14.35 20.46
C LEU A 195 -25.67 -12.84 20.38
N ASP A 196 -26.67 -12.41 19.62
CA ASP A 196 -27.09 -11.02 19.47
C ASP A 196 -28.62 -10.98 19.62
N ARG A 197 -29.07 -10.46 20.77
CA ARG A 197 -30.48 -10.45 21.15
C ARG A 197 -31.29 -9.44 20.34
N GLU A 198 -30.72 -8.29 19.99
CA GLU A 198 -31.42 -7.26 19.22
C GLU A 198 -31.70 -7.78 17.79
N LYS A 199 -30.69 -8.41 17.19
CA LYS A 199 -30.83 -9.04 15.87
C LYS A 199 -31.72 -10.27 15.90
N ALA A 200 -31.71 -11.05 16.98
CA ALA A 200 -32.65 -12.17 17.15
C ALA A 200 -34.11 -11.70 17.34
N LEU A 201 -34.34 -10.56 18.01
CA LEU A 201 -35.64 -9.90 18.10
C LEU A 201 -36.09 -9.37 16.73
N ALA A 202 -35.22 -8.67 16.00
CA ALA A 202 -35.51 -8.11 14.69
C ALA A 202 -35.81 -9.18 13.62
N LEU A 203 -35.23 -10.38 13.77
CA LEU A 203 -35.50 -11.55 12.92
C LEU A 203 -36.67 -12.42 13.43
N GLY A 204 -37.37 -12.02 14.51
CA GLY A 204 -38.50 -12.76 15.08
C GLY A 204 -38.14 -14.11 15.74
N LEU A 205 -36.85 -14.38 15.96
CA LEU A 205 -36.34 -15.63 16.54
C LEU A 205 -36.54 -15.70 18.07
N VAL A 206 -36.78 -14.54 18.69
CA VAL A 206 -37.00 -14.38 20.14
C VAL A 206 -38.17 -13.42 20.31
N GLN A 207 -39.02 -13.63 21.32
CA GLN A 207 -40.06 -12.66 21.65
C GLN A 207 -39.47 -11.50 22.46
N ALA A 208 -39.97 -10.28 22.20
CA ALA A 208 -39.69 -9.14 23.06
C ALA A 208 -40.07 -9.48 24.52
N PRO A 209 -39.27 -9.09 25.53
CA PRO A 209 -39.59 -9.37 26.91
C PRO A 209 -40.93 -8.70 27.25
N SER A 210 -41.99 -9.49 27.41
CA SER A 210 -43.29 -9.00 27.84
C SER A 210 -43.10 -8.31 29.18
N ALA A 211 -43.52 -7.05 29.27
CA ALA A 211 -43.48 -6.27 30.51
C ALA A 211 -44.52 -6.83 31.49
N SER A 212 -44.19 -7.94 32.15
CA SER A 212 -44.98 -8.50 33.24
C SER A 212 -45.14 -7.42 34.30
N PRO A 213 -46.38 -7.14 34.76
CA PRO A 213 -46.62 -6.04 35.67
C PRO A 213 -45.83 -6.23 36.96
N SER A 214 -45.21 -5.15 37.45
CA SER A 214 -44.52 -5.15 38.74
C SER A 214 -45.46 -5.70 39.82
N HIS A 215 -44.96 -6.61 40.67
CA HIS A 215 -45.72 -7.13 41.80
C HIS A 215 -46.20 -5.96 42.68
N ALA A 216 -47.48 -5.63 42.56
CA ALA A 216 -48.11 -4.61 43.38
C ALA A 216 -48.03 -5.03 44.85
N GLU A 217 -47.46 -4.16 45.67
CA GLU A 217 -47.19 -4.42 47.08
C GLU A 217 -48.51 -4.69 47.82
N ARG A 218 -48.63 -5.87 48.44
CA ARG A 218 -49.86 -6.27 49.14
C ARG A 218 -50.06 -5.36 50.36
N PRO A 219 -51.14 -4.55 50.44
CA PRO A 219 -51.36 -3.70 51.59
C PRO A 219 -51.56 -4.56 52.84
N ALA A 220 -50.93 -4.16 53.95
CA ALA A 220 -51.02 -4.87 55.22
C ALA A 220 -52.45 -4.84 55.77
N ALA A 221 -52.97 -6.00 56.19
CA ALA A 221 -54.29 -6.08 56.79
C ALA A 221 -54.33 -5.37 58.17
N PRO A 222 -55.36 -4.57 58.46
CA PRO A 222 -55.46 -3.87 59.73
C PRO A 222 -55.66 -4.86 60.89
N ARG A 223 -54.87 -4.72 61.95
CA ARG A 223 -55.13 -5.41 63.22
C ARG A 223 -56.42 -4.86 63.83
N ARG A 224 -57.33 -5.75 64.23
CA ARG A 224 -58.45 -5.38 65.12
C ARG A 224 -57.92 -5.21 66.55
N ALA A 225 -58.58 -4.32 67.29
CA ALA A 225 -58.44 -4.18 68.74
C ALA A 225 -59.23 -5.28 69.46
#